data_AF-A0A8J2Q796-F1
#
_entry.id   AF-A0A8J2Q796-F1
#
_cell.length_a   1.000
_cell.length_b   1.000
_cell.length_c   1.000
_cell.angle_alpha   90.00
_cell.angle_beta   90.00
_cell.angle_gamma   90.00
#
_symmetry.space_group_name_H-M   'P 1'
#
loop_
_entity.id
_entity.type
_entity.pdbx_description
1 polymer ?
#
loop_
_entity_poly.entity_id
_entity_poly.type
_entity_poly.pdbx_seq_one_letter_code
_entity_poly.pdbx_strand_id
1 'polypeptide(L)' 'MKLAIILTVLVVFTICNENAEAQNCDKICARPVAEPFDPVCDNKGTNYGDLKELNCQACREPEKGIRYVKHGYCS' A
#
# COMPACT_ATOMS: atom_id res chain seq x y z
N MET A 1 -31.75 -22.16 19.50
CA MET A 1 -30.87 -22.36 18.33
C MET A 1 -30.64 -21.10 17.51
N LYS A 2 -31.66 -20.31 17.15
CA LYS A 2 -31.52 -19.09 16.33
C LYS A 2 -30.59 -18.02 16.95
N LEU A 3 -30.65 -17.84 18.27
CA LEU A 3 -29.87 -16.83 19.00
C LEU A 3 -28.35 -17.11 18.99
N ALA A 4 -27.95 -18.39 19.09
CA ALA A 4 -26.55 -18.80 19.07
C ALA A 4 -25.89 -18.60 17.70
N ILE A 5 -26.65 -18.82 16.62
CA ILE A 5 -26.18 -18.61 15.23
C ILE A 5 -25.97 -17.13 14.94
N ILE A 6 -26.85 -16.26 15.44
CA ILE A 6 -26.71 -14.80 15.29
C ILE A 6 -25.48 -14.30 16.05
N LEU A 7 -25.23 -14.82 17.26
CA LEU A 7 -24.06 -14.45 18.06
C LEU A 7 -22.74 -14.85 17.37
N THR A 8 -22.66 -16.04 16.79
CA THR A 8 -21.45 -16.50 16.10
C THR A 8 -21.17 -15.71 14.83
N VAL A 9 -22.19 -15.37 14.05
CA VAL A 9 -22.03 -14.58 12.81
C VAL A 9 -21.55 -13.16 13.11
N LEU A 10 -22.10 -12.49 14.13
CA LEU A 10 -21.67 -11.14 14.53
C LEU A 10 -20.22 -11.12 15.03
N VAL A 11 -19.82 -12.13 15.81
CA VAL A 11 -18.45 -12.28 16.31
C VAL A 11 -17.47 -12.53 15.15
N VAL A 12 -17.78 -13.42 14.22
CA VAL A 12 -16.95 -13.67 13.02
C VAL A 12 -16.84 -12.43 12.15
N PHE A 13 -17.94 -11.72 11.91
CA PHE A 13 -17.94 -10.47 11.15
C PHE A 13 -17.03 -9.40 11.78
N THR A 14 -17.05 -9.29 13.12
CA THR A 14 -16.20 -8.32 13.84
C THR A 14 -14.73 -8.71 13.77
N ILE A 15 -14.39 -9.98 14.02
CA ILE A 15 -13.00 -10.49 13.98
C ILE A 15 -12.40 -10.38 12.57
N CYS A 16 -13.20 -10.63 11.52
CA CYS A 16 -12.73 -10.51 10.14
C CYS A 16 -12.54 -9.06 9.68
N ASN A 17 -13.16 -8.08 10.35
CA ASN A 17 -13.14 -6.66 9.96
C ASN A 17 -11.96 -5.86 10.55
N GLU A 18 -11.15 -6.48 11.43
CA GLU A 18 -9.95 -5.85 12.00
C GLU A 18 -8.68 -6.12 11.16
N ASN A 19 -8.78 -6.93 10.11
CA ASN A 19 -7.67 -7.24 9.21
C ASN A 19 -7.62 -6.31 7.99
N ALA A 20 -7.84 -5.01 8.20
CA ALA A 20 -7.18 -4.04 7.33
C ALA A 20 -5.69 -4.14 7.68
N GLU A 21 -4.97 -5.05 7.01
CA GLU A 21 -3.54 -5.26 7.21
C GLU A 21 -2.87 -3.89 7.30
N ALA A 22 -2.31 -3.56 8.47
CA ALA A 22 -1.35 -2.48 8.56
C ALA A 22 -0.24 -2.84 7.57
N GLN A 23 -0.25 -2.21 6.39
CA GLN A 23 0.75 -2.46 5.37
C GLN A 23 2.11 -2.23 6.01
N ASN A 24 2.91 -3.30 6.12
CA ASN A 24 4.23 -3.21 6.68
C ASN A 24 5.15 -2.53 5.65
N CYS A 25 5.21 -1.21 5.71
CA CYS A 25 6.01 -0.41 4.78
C CYS A 25 7.49 -0.75 4.83
N ASP A 26 8.02 -1.25 5.96
CA ASP A 26 9.43 -1.64 6.06
C ASP A 26 9.79 -2.76 5.09
N LYS A 27 8.86 -3.71 4.86
CA LYS A 27 9.05 -4.77 3.86
C LYS A 27 9.03 -4.22 2.42
N ILE A 28 8.15 -3.26 2.13
CA ILE A 28 8.03 -2.64 0.80
C ILE A 28 9.27 -1.78 0.51
N CYS A 29 9.73 -1.04 1.52
CA CYS A 29 10.86 -0.12 1.43
C CYS A 29 12.22 -0.83 1.51
N ALA A 30 12.28 -2.11 1.87
CA ALA A 30 13.53 -2.86 1.98
C ALA A 30 14.23 -2.96 0.62
N ARG A 31 15.33 -2.22 0.45
CA ARG A 31 16.07 -2.15 -0.82
C ARG A 31 17.25 -3.13 -0.85
N PRO A 32 17.38 -4.03 -1.85
CA PRO A 32 18.63 -4.72 -2.10
C PRO A 32 19.68 -3.73 -2.59
N VAL A 33 20.95 -4.12 -2.45
CA VAL A 33 22.12 -3.24 -2.62
C VAL A 33 22.24 -2.65 -4.04
N ALA A 34 21.68 -3.33 -5.04
CA ALA A 34 21.71 -2.90 -6.44
C ALA A 34 20.32 -3.05 -7.08
N GLU A 35 19.48 -2.02 -6.98
CA GLU A 35 18.32 -1.89 -7.87
C GLU A 35 18.65 -0.88 -8.97
N PRO A 36 18.32 -1.20 -10.23
CA PRO A 36 18.52 -0.29 -11.34
C PRO A 36 17.65 0.95 -11.16
N PHE A 37 18.18 2.10 -11.57
CA PHE A 37 17.39 3.31 -11.70
C PHE A 37 16.40 3.14 -12.86
N ASP A 38 15.11 3.27 -12.58
CA ASP A 38 14.02 3.02 -13.51
C ASP A 38 12.85 4.00 -13.27
N PRO A 39 13.00 5.27 -13.70
CA PRO A 39 12.20 6.37 -13.18
C PRO A 39 10.71 6.20 -13.45
N VAL A 40 9.88 6.66 -12.52
CA VAL A 40 8.41 6.66 -12.65
C VAL A 40 7.81 7.98 -12.17
N CYS A 41 6.61 8.27 -12.66
CA CYS A 41 5.85 9.47 -12.33
C CYS A 41 4.56 9.11 -11.57
N ASP A 42 4.24 9.89 -10.54
CA ASP A 42 2.98 9.76 -9.81
C ASP A 42 1.87 10.71 -10.32
N ASN A 43 0.70 10.62 -9.70
CA ASN A 43 -0.49 11.45 -9.97
C ASN A 43 -0.39 12.91 -9.51
N LYS A 44 0.72 13.29 -8.88
CA LYS A 44 0.98 14.66 -8.41
C LYS A 44 2.09 15.35 -9.20
N GLY A 45 2.70 14.66 -10.18
CA GLY A 45 3.83 15.18 -10.94
C GLY A 45 5.18 15.00 -10.23
N THR A 46 5.25 14.13 -9.21
CA THR A 46 6.49 13.78 -8.52
C THR A 46 7.19 12.63 -9.23
N ASN A 47 8.51 12.78 -9.41
CA ASN A 47 9.36 11.74 -9.96
C ASN A 47 9.94 10.86 -8.85
N TYR A 48 9.98 9.56 -9.10
CA TYR A 48 10.65 8.57 -8.27
C TYR A 48 11.70 7.87 -9.10
N GLY A 49 12.79 7.45 -8.46
CA GLY A 49 13.89 6.74 -9.12
C GLY A 49 13.50 5.35 -9.57
N ASP A 50 12.50 4.74 -8.94
CA ASP A 50 11.88 3.49 -9.38
C ASP A 50 10.46 3.31 -8.80
N LEU A 51 9.76 2.27 -9.27
CA LEU A 51 8.41 1.94 -8.81
C LEU A 51 8.37 1.57 -7.31
N LYS A 52 9.46 1.05 -6.76
CA LYS A 52 9.52 0.64 -5.36
C LYS A 52 9.65 1.84 -4.45
N GLU A 53 10.44 2.84 -4.82
CA GLU A 53 10.52 4.12 -4.14
C GLU A 53 9.14 4.79 -4.09
N LEU A 54 8.42 4.81 -5.23
CA LEU A 54 7.04 5.29 -5.28
C LEU A 54 6.14 4.53 -4.31
N ASN A 55 6.18 3.19 -4.33
CA ASN A 55 5.35 2.35 -3.46
C ASN A 55 5.71 2.50 -1.98
N CYS A 56 7.00 2.67 -1.66
CA CYS A 56 7.47 2.94 -0.31
C CYS A 56 6.90 4.26 0.20
N GLN A 57 6.92 5.31 -0.63
CA GLN A 57 6.35 6.60 -0.28
C GLN A 57 4.83 6.52 -0.13
N ALA A 58 4.14 5.88 -1.07
CA ALA A 58 2.69 5.69 -1.02
C ALA A 58 2.24 4.90 0.22
N CYS A 59 3.05 3.93 0.67
CA CYS A 59 2.79 3.19 1.90
C CYS A 59 3.00 4.05 3.15
N ARG A 60 4.11 4.81 3.21
CA ARG A 60 4.46 5.63 4.39
C ARG A 60 3.54 6.82 4.57
N GLU A 61 2.97 7.33 3.48
CA GLU A 61 2.15 8.56 3.45
C GLU A 61 0.82 8.30 2.72
N PRO A 62 -0.02 7.38 3.22
CA PRO A 62 -1.26 6.99 2.55
C PRO A 62 -2.22 8.16 2.36
N GLU A 63 -2.19 9.16 3.26
CA GLU A 63 -2.99 10.38 3.21
C GLU A 63 -2.67 11.26 2.00
N LYS A 64 -1.46 11.12 1.42
CA LYS A 64 -1.10 11.84 0.20
C LYS A 64 -1.81 11.24 -1.02
N GLY A 65 -2.21 9.97 -0.99
CA GLY A 65 -2.85 9.33 -2.13
C GLY A 65 -1.95 9.31 -3.38
N ILE A 66 -0.66 9.01 -3.17
CA ILE A 66 0.34 8.83 -4.23
C ILE A 66 -0.05 7.60 -5.05
N ARG A 67 -0.11 7.75 -6.37
CA ARG A 67 -0.47 6.69 -7.32
C ARG A 67 0.43 6.76 -8.54
N TYR A 68 0.95 5.61 -8.95
CA TYR A 68 1.67 5.48 -10.22
C TYR A 68 0.80 5.96 -11.40
N VAL A 69 1.41 6.75 -12.29
CA VAL A 69 0.78 7.23 -13.53
C VAL A 69 1.47 6.66 -14.75
N LYS A 70 2.79 6.87 -14.85
CA LYS A 70 3.54 6.45 -16.03
C LYS A 70 4.98 6.11 -15.67
N HIS A 71 5.58 5.33 -16.55
CA HIS A 71 7.00 5.08 -16.59
C HIS A 71 7.74 6.29 -17.18
N GLY A 72 8.96 6.52 -16.74
CA GLY A 72 9.74 7.73 -17.02
C GLY A 72 9.35 8.93 -16.17
N TYR A 73 10.03 10.06 -16.39
CA TYR A 73 9.77 11.31 -15.69
C TYR A 73 8.39 11.91 -16.02
N CYS A 74 7.80 12.62 -15.06
CA CYS A 74 6.73 13.57 -15.28
C CYS A 74 7.19 14.62 -16.30
N SER A 75 6.37 14.81 -17.33
CA SER A 75 6.66 15.66 -18.49
C SER A 75 6.14 17.07 -18.28
#